data_AF-C1C0A9-F1
#
_entry.id   AF-C1C0A9-F1
#
_cell.length_a   1.000
_cell.length_b   1.000
_cell.length_c   1.000
_cell.angle_alpha   90.00
_cell.angle_beta   90.00
_cell.angle_gamma   90.00
#
_symmetry.space_group_name_H-M   'P 1'
#
loop_
_entity.id
_entity.type
_entity.pdbx_description
1 polymer ?
#
loop_
_entity_poly.entity_id
_entity_poly.type
_entity_poly.pdbx_seq_one_letter_code
_entity_poly.pdbx_strand_id
1 'polypeptide(L)'
;MSLGANDLFNEEDVDRTFIALSSAEKISWAIVGTEIYWGSVLATLRSASNLGARTLLNFAPVPDVLQDTDELLSKVSILCVNEVEAKALSGSTDCVESMDKLLLQVPIVIITLGAKGAVFKSQEAPEPVFVSIPEKYKPSQIVDTTGAGDAFIGSLSYYLGKFARMDLPSANQLREMIRRSCIIAALSITRKGTQSSYFSRKLLPEDLFTSI
;
A
#
# COMPACT_ATOMS: atom_id res chain seq x y z
N MET A 1 -5.71 8.27 20.25
CA MET A 1 -5.54 7.03 21.07
C MET A 1 -4.04 6.76 21.14
N SER A 2 -3.44 6.46 22.29
CA SER A 2 -1.98 6.16 22.30
C SER A 2 -1.71 4.82 21.65
N LEU A 3 -0.73 4.77 20.75
CA LEU A 3 -0.26 3.55 20.07
C LEU A 3 0.76 2.77 20.91
N GLY A 4 0.97 3.18 22.17
CA GLY A 4 1.92 2.55 23.08
C GLY A 4 3.36 2.78 22.63
N ALA A 5 4.16 1.71 22.59
CA ALA A 5 5.57 1.82 22.21
C ALA A 5 5.78 2.31 20.75
N ASN A 6 4.77 2.18 19.88
CA ASN A 6 4.85 2.72 18.51
C ASN A 6 4.92 4.25 18.49
N ASP A 7 4.40 4.94 19.51
CA ASP A 7 4.53 6.39 19.66
C ASP A 7 5.97 6.81 20.00
N LEU A 8 6.83 5.87 20.44
CA LEU A 8 8.21 6.12 20.84
C LEU A 8 9.22 5.87 19.73
N PHE A 9 8.84 5.17 18.65
CA PHE A 9 9.70 4.94 17.50
C PHE A 9 9.78 6.23 16.69
N ASN A 10 10.88 6.97 16.80
CA ASN A 10 11.02 8.34 16.30
C ASN A 10 11.94 8.44 15.06
N GLU A 11 12.20 9.67 14.59
CA GLU A 11 13.03 9.93 13.41
C GLU A 11 14.48 9.43 13.59
N GLU A 12 15.06 9.52 14.78
CA GLU A 12 16.41 9.03 15.06
C GLU A 12 16.49 7.50 14.93
N ASP A 13 15.43 6.78 15.32
CA ASP A 13 15.33 5.33 15.13
C ASP A 13 15.30 4.95 13.64
N VAL A 14 14.54 5.72 12.85
CA VAL A 14 14.46 5.57 11.39
C VAL A 14 15.83 5.80 10.76
N ASP A 15 16.49 6.91 11.10
CA ASP A 15 17.79 7.28 10.54
C ASP A 15 18.85 6.20 10.83
N ARG A 16 18.92 5.73 12.08
CA ARG A 16 19.80 4.62 12.46
C ARG A 16 19.53 3.36 11.64
N THR A 17 18.26 3.03 11.42
CA THR A 17 17.84 1.86 10.65
C THR A 17 18.28 1.98 9.19
N PHE A 18 18.04 3.11 8.53
CA PHE A 18 18.42 3.31 7.14
C PHE A 18 19.94 3.38 6.93
N ILE A 19 20.68 3.98 7.86
CA ILE A 19 22.15 3.94 7.86
C ILE A 19 22.63 2.48 7.88
N ALA A 20 22.14 1.68 8.82
CA ALA A 20 22.52 0.28 8.93
C ALA A 20 22.16 -0.54 7.68
N LEU A 21 20.93 -0.41 7.17
CA LEU A 21 20.47 -1.17 6.00
C LEU A 21 21.22 -0.80 4.72
N SER A 22 21.41 0.50 4.47
CA SER A 22 22.11 0.99 3.26
C SER A 22 23.57 0.55 3.18
N SER A 23 24.18 0.25 4.32
CA SER A 23 25.55 -0.29 4.39
C SER A 23 25.64 -1.77 4.03
N ALA A 24 24.53 -2.51 4.17
CA ALA A 24 24.47 -3.95 3.94
C ALA A 24 23.97 -4.30 2.54
N GLU A 25 22.86 -3.68 2.11
CA GLU A 25 22.20 -4.00 0.85
C GLU A 25 21.50 -2.79 0.23
N LYS A 26 21.23 -2.90 -1.08
CA LYS A 26 20.43 -1.91 -1.79
C LYS A 26 18.94 -2.10 -1.48
N ILE A 27 18.34 -1.09 -0.86
CA ILE A 27 16.89 -1.04 -0.64
C ILE A 27 16.20 -0.65 -1.96
N SER A 28 15.31 -1.51 -2.46
CA SER A 28 14.53 -1.24 -3.68
C SER A 28 13.19 -0.58 -3.38
N TRP A 29 12.53 -1.04 -2.31
CA TRP A 29 11.22 -0.56 -1.87
C TRP A 29 11.22 -0.36 -0.36
N ALA A 30 10.59 0.72 0.09
CA ALA A 30 10.20 0.94 1.48
C ALA A 30 8.68 1.04 1.58
N ILE A 31 8.10 0.36 2.56
CA ILE A 31 6.66 0.34 2.79
C ILE A 31 6.42 0.87 4.20
N VAL A 32 5.49 1.81 4.33
CA VAL A 32 5.19 2.45 5.61
C VAL A 32 3.69 2.68 5.75
N GLY A 33 3.18 2.46 6.96
CA GLY A 33 1.82 2.79 7.38
C GLY A 33 1.80 4.01 8.30
N THR A 34 0.63 4.40 8.80
CA THR A 34 0.47 5.59 9.66
C THR A 34 0.29 5.27 11.15
N GLU A 35 0.40 4.00 11.55
CA GLU A 35 0.28 3.55 12.95
C GLU A 35 1.61 3.60 13.73
N ILE A 36 2.39 4.65 13.50
CA ILE A 36 3.62 4.98 14.22
C ILE A 36 3.68 6.50 14.46
N TYR A 37 4.66 6.97 15.20
CA TYR A 37 4.91 8.41 15.32
C TYR A 37 4.98 9.09 13.95
N TRP A 38 4.23 10.18 13.77
CA TRP A 38 4.05 10.83 12.46
C TRP A 38 5.39 11.26 11.83
N GLY A 39 6.30 11.79 12.64
CA GLY A 39 7.64 12.15 12.20
C GLY A 39 8.39 10.97 11.56
N SER A 40 8.19 9.76 12.08
CA SER A 40 8.82 8.53 11.59
C SER A 40 8.27 8.07 10.24
N VAL A 41 7.01 8.36 9.94
CA VAL A 41 6.43 8.11 8.61
C VAL A 41 7.16 8.96 7.57
N LEU A 42 7.24 10.27 7.81
CA LEU A 42 7.90 11.21 6.91
C LEU A 42 9.41 10.94 6.82
N ALA A 43 10.08 10.67 7.94
CA ALA A 43 11.49 10.29 7.97
C ALA A 43 11.75 9.03 7.14
N THR A 44 10.88 8.01 7.24
CA THR A 44 11.01 6.77 6.47
C THR A 44 10.93 7.03 4.97
N LEU A 45 9.93 7.84 4.54
CA LEU A 45 9.74 8.19 3.13
C LEU A 45 10.91 9.04 2.60
N ARG A 46 11.38 10.02 3.38
CA ARG A 46 12.55 10.85 3.06
C ARG A 46 13.81 9.99 2.90
N SER A 47 14.12 9.15 3.89
CA SER A 47 15.34 8.33 3.91
C SER A 47 15.34 7.28 2.80
N ALA A 48 14.21 6.63 2.54
CA ALA A 48 14.06 5.72 1.40
C ALA A 48 14.26 6.44 0.05
N SER A 49 13.59 7.59 -0.13
CA SER A 49 13.69 8.38 -1.36
C SER A 49 15.12 8.89 -1.60
N ASN A 50 15.84 9.30 -0.55
CA ASN A 50 17.22 9.79 -0.65
C ASN A 50 18.20 8.69 -1.07
N LEU A 51 17.90 7.43 -0.75
CA LEU A 51 18.66 6.26 -1.21
C LEU A 51 18.24 5.77 -2.61
N GLY A 52 17.29 6.45 -3.26
CA GLY A 52 16.75 6.07 -4.56
C GLY A 52 15.81 4.87 -4.52
N ALA A 53 15.35 4.46 -3.33
CA ALA A 53 14.32 3.44 -3.19
C ALA A 53 12.94 4.02 -3.57
N ARG A 54 12.05 3.14 -4.04
CA ARG A 54 10.64 3.48 -4.23
C ARG A 54 9.89 3.34 -2.92
N THR A 55 8.80 4.08 -2.78
CA THR A 55 8.02 4.17 -1.55
C THR A 55 6.56 3.78 -1.80
N LEU A 56 6.05 2.88 -0.97
CA LEU A 56 4.63 2.56 -0.88
C LEU A 56 4.12 3.06 0.47
N LEU A 57 3.25 4.07 0.43
CA LEU A 57 2.57 4.56 1.62
C LEU A 57 1.18 3.91 1.69
N ASN A 58 0.94 3.13 2.74
CA ASN A 58 -0.41 2.75 3.15
C ASN A 58 -0.91 3.82 4.12
N PHE A 59 -1.65 4.82 3.62
CA PHE A 59 -2.17 5.88 4.46
C PHE A 59 -3.46 5.39 5.14
N ALA A 60 -3.30 4.58 6.19
CA ALA A 60 -4.39 3.98 6.94
C ALA A 60 -3.90 3.62 8.36
N PRO A 61 -4.58 4.07 9.43
CA PRO A 61 -5.74 4.97 9.44
C PRO A 61 -5.34 6.44 9.16
N VAL A 62 -6.34 7.33 9.02
CA VAL A 62 -6.09 8.78 8.99
C VAL A 62 -5.53 9.24 10.35
N PRO A 63 -4.31 9.80 10.42
CA PRO A 63 -3.77 10.34 11.67
C PRO A 63 -4.58 11.51 12.22
N ASP A 64 -4.50 11.72 13.54
CA ASP A 64 -5.11 12.88 14.22
C ASP A 64 -4.48 14.21 13.74
N VAL A 65 -3.23 14.17 13.25
CA VAL A 65 -2.45 15.33 12.84
C VAL A 65 -1.82 15.09 11.47
N LEU A 66 -2.12 15.98 10.51
CA LEU A 66 -1.67 15.91 9.10
C LEU A 66 -0.65 17.01 8.79
N GLN A 67 0.43 17.08 9.56
CA GLN A 67 1.51 18.05 9.32
C GLN A 67 2.36 17.63 8.12
N ASP A 68 2.85 18.61 7.35
CA ASP A 68 3.77 18.39 6.22
C ASP A 68 3.25 17.40 5.16
N THR A 69 1.93 17.32 4.98
CA THR A 69 1.29 16.35 4.07
C THR A 69 1.79 16.50 2.61
N ASP A 70 1.95 17.73 2.12
CA ASP A 70 2.45 17.97 0.76
C ASP A 70 3.88 17.44 0.59
N GLU A 71 4.74 17.65 1.60
CA GLU A 71 6.09 17.13 1.57
C GLU A 71 6.08 15.60 1.63
N LEU A 72 5.28 15.03 2.53
CA LEU A 72 5.11 13.59 2.66
C LEU A 72 4.69 12.97 1.32
N LEU A 73 3.65 13.50 0.67
CA LEU A 73 3.17 13.00 -0.62
C LEU A 73 4.23 13.16 -1.72
N SER A 74 5.03 14.23 -1.71
CA SER A 74 6.14 14.39 -2.68
C SER A 74 7.20 13.29 -2.61
N LYS A 75 7.26 12.53 -1.50
CA LYS A 75 8.17 11.38 -1.30
C LYS A 75 7.51 10.04 -1.56
N VAL A 76 6.24 10.01 -1.97
CA VAL A 76 5.47 8.78 -2.19
C VAL A 76 5.49 8.39 -3.67
N SER A 77 5.92 7.15 -3.96
CA SER A 77 5.88 6.60 -5.31
C SER A 77 4.52 5.96 -5.62
N ILE A 78 3.94 5.27 -4.63
CA ILE A 78 2.60 4.68 -4.68
C ILE A 78 1.87 5.04 -3.39
N LEU A 79 0.74 5.74 -3.51
CA LEU A 79 -0.19 5.97 -2.41
C LEU A 79 -1.29 4.91 -2.46
N CYS A 80 -1.46 4.17 -1.37
CA CYS A 80 -2.59 3.26 -1.18
C CYS A 80 -3.44 3.73 -0.01
N VAL A 81 -4.74 3.82 -0.24
CA VAL A 81 -5.77 4.29 0.71
C VAL A 81 -7.03 3.45 0.55
N ASN A 82 -7.94 3.51 1.51
CA ASN A 82 -9.35 3.16 1.32
C ASN A 82 -10.18 4.41 0.96
N GLU A 83 -11.49 4.22 0.79
CA GLU A 83 -12.42 5.31 0.44
C GLU A 83 -12.49 6.43 1.49
N VAL A 84 -12.31 6.13 2.77
CA VAL A 84 -12.35 7.11 3.86
C VAL A 84 -11.09 7.98 3.85
N GLU A 85 -9.94 7.33 3.72
CA GLU A 85 -8.62 7.99 3.69
C GLU A 85 -8.42 8.82 2.42
N ALA A 86 -8.89 8.33 1.27
CA ALA A 86 -8.87 9.09 0.02
C ALA A 86 -9.63 10.41 0.14
N LYS A 87 -10.79 10.41 0.80
CA LYS A 87 -11.59 11.61 1.07
C LYS A 87 -10.89 12.55 2.04
N ALA A 88 -10.29 11.99 3.10
CA ALA A 88 -9.57 12.78 4.09
C ALA A 88 -8.35 13.51 3.50
N LEU A 89 -7.56 12.84 2.66
CA LEU A 89 -6.38 13.45 2.03
C LEU A 89 -6.73 14.41 0.89
N SER A 90 -7.74 14.10 0.08
CA SER A 90 -8.07 14.91 -1.10
C SER A 90 -9.02 16.08 -0.80
N GLY A 91 -9.74 16.02 0.32
CA GLY A 91 -10.84 16.94 0.64
C GLY A 91 -12.05 16.80 -0.29
N SER A 92 -12.12 15.79 -1.16
CA SER A 92 -13.30 15.48 -1.98
C SER A 92 -14.13 14.36 -1.35
N THR A 93 -15.43 14.35 -1.64
CA THR A 93 -16.33 13.24 -1.33
C THR A 93 -16.50 12.25 -2.49
N ASP A 94 -16.10 12.65 -3.70
CA ASP A 94 -16.15 11.83 -4.91
C ASP A 94 -14.85 11.03 -5.07
N CYS A 95 -14.99 9.75 -5.45
CA CYS A 95 -13.84 8.85 -5.57
C CYS A 95 -12.91 9.26 -6.72
N VAL A 96 -13.47 9.62 -7.88
CA VAL A 96 -12.68 9.97 -9.07
C VAL A 96 -11.96 11.30 -8.84
N GLU A 97 -12.67 12.31 -8.33
CA GLU A 97 -12.08 13.60 -7.99
C GLU A 97 -11.01 13.47 -6.90
N SER A 98 -11.20 12.58 -5.92
CA SER A 98 -10.16 12.28 -4.92
C SER A 98 -8.88 11.77 -5.60
N MET A 99 -9.01 10.83 -6.54
CA MET A 99 -7.86 10.31 -7.28
C MET A 99 -7.21 11.37 -8.16
N ASP A 100 -8.00 12.23 -8.82
CA ASP A 100 -7.48 13.33 -9.63
C ASP A 100 -6.58 14.25 -8.80
N LYS A 101 -7.06 14.71 -7.64
CA LYS A 101 -6.31 15.59 -6.75
C LYS A 101 -5.04 14.93 -6.21
N LEU A 102 -5.13 13.67 -5.82
CA LEU A 102 -3.98 12.94 -5.27
C LEU A 102 -2.93 12.65 -6.35
N LEU A 103 -3.35 12.36 -7.59
CA LEU A 103 -2.45 12.08 -8.71
C LEU A 103 -1.63 13.31 -9.13
N LEU A 104 -2.04 14.52 -8.75
CA LEU A 104 -1.22 15.73 -8.91
C LEU A 104 0.03 15.72 -8.03
N GLN A 105 0.03 14.93 -6.95
CA GLN A 105 1.09 14.92 -5.94
C GLN A 105 1.91 13.62 -5.95
N VAL A 106 1.29 12.50 -6.35
CA VAL A 106 1.94 11.18 -6.36
C VAL A 106 1.86 10.53 -7.75
N PRO A 107 2.85 9.70 -8.15
CA PRO A 107 2.84 9.04 -9.47
C PRO A 107 1.70 8.03 -9.65
N ILE A 108 1.30 7.33 -8.58
CA ILE A 108 0.31 6.27 -8.58
C ILE A 108 -0.58 6.38 -7.34
N VAL A 109 -1.90 6.34 -7.54
CA VAL A 109 -2.91 6.30 -6.47
C VAL A 109 -3.72 5.02 -6.60
N ILE A 110 -3.84 4.27 -5.51
CA ILE A 110 -4.68 3.07 -5.40
C ILE A 110 -5.71 3.31 -4.29
N ILE A 111 -6.99 3.17 -4.62
CA ILE A 111 -8.09 3.15 -3.65
C ILE A 111 -8.63 1.72 -3.56
N THR A 112 -8.56 1.14 -2.36
CA THR A 112 -9.19 -0.14 -2.05
C THR A 112 -10.68 0.05 -1.81
N LEU A 113 -11.50 -0.86 -2.36
CA LEU A 113 -12.96 -0.77 -2.40
C LEU A 113 -13.63 -1.99 -1.72
N GLY A 114 -12.92 -2.63 -0.78
CA GLY A 114 -13.35 -3.85 -0.11
C GLY A 114 -13.71 -4.97 -1.09
N ALA A 115 -14.93 -5.51 -0.99
CA ALA A 115 -15.42 -6.60 -1.84
C ALA A 115 -15.47 -6.26 -3.35
N LYS A 116 -15.41 -4.97 -3.72
CA LYS A 116 -15.37 -4.54 -5.12
C LYS A 116 -13.96 -4.61 -5.72
N GLY A 117 -12.93 -4.90 -4.92
CA GLY A 117 -11.53 -4.92 -5.35
C GLY A 117 -10.86 -3.57 -5.11
N ALA A 118 -10.27 -2.99 -6.14
CA ALA A 118 -9.59 -1.69 -6.07
C ALA A 118 -9.76 -0.90 -7.37
N VAL A 119 -9.46 0.39 -7.31
CA VAL A 119 -9.31 1.26 -8.47
C VAL A 119 -7.96 1.97 -8.38
N PHE A 120 -7.28 2.14 -9.50
CA PHE A 120 -6.03 2.91 -9.53
C PHE A 120 -6.00 3.93 -10.66
N LYS A 121 -5.18 4.97 -10.46
CA LYS A 121 -4.74 5.89 -11.50
C LYS A 121 -3.22 5.99 -11.43
N SER A 122 -2.59 6.23 -12.57
CA SER A 122 -1.16 6.54 -12.65
C SER A 122 -0.93 7.62 -13.70
N GLN A 123 0.28 8.18 -13.74
CA GLN A 123 0.66 9.10 -14.82
C GLN A 123 0.57 8.44 -16.22
N GLU A 124 0.74 7.11 -16.33
CA GLU A 124 0.56 6.34 -17.59
C GLU A 124 -0.92 6.04 -17.89
N ALA A 125 -1.73 5.84 -16.84
CA ALA A 125 -3.16 5.58 -16.93
C ALA A 125 -3.93 6.65 -16.12
N PRO A 126 -4.10 7.86 -16.67
CA PRO A 126 -4.75 8.97 -16.00
C PRO A 126 -6.28 8.85 -16.00
N GLU A 127 -6.85 7.73 -16.41
CA GLU A 127 -8.27 7.40 -16.25
C GLU A 127 -8.41 6.32 -15.18
N PRO A 128 -9.51 6.29 -14.38
CA PRO A 128 -9.70 5.27 -13.36
C PRO A 128 -9.72 3.85 -13.94
N VAL A 129 -8.79 3.00 -13.49
CA VAL A 129 -8.72 1.58 -13.86
C VAL A 129 -9.26 0.73 -12.73
N PHE A 130 -10.46 0.18 -12.92
CA PHE A 130 -11.09 -0.73 -11.95
C PHE A 130 -10.53 -2.15 -12.05
N VAL A 131 -10.21 -2.71 -10.89
CA VAL A 131 -9.65 -4.06 -10.74
C VAL A 131 -10.53 -4.85 -9.78
N SER A 132 -11.40 -5.68 -10.35
CA SER A 132 -12.31 -6.55 -9.61
C SER A 132 -11.67 -7.88 -9.23
N ILE A 133 -12.16 -8.49 -8.15
CA ILE A 133 -11.85 -9.88 -7.79
C ILE A 133 -12.57 -10.81 -8.78
N PRO A 134 -11.86 -11.70 -9.50
CA PRO A 134 -12.50 -12.67 -10.39
C PRO A 134 -13.47 -13.59 -9.64
N GLU A 135 -14.57 -13.97 -10.28
CA GLU A 135 -15.64 -14.76 -9.65
C GLU A 135 -15.13 -16.04 -8.96
N LYS A 136 -14.19 -16.75 -9.60
CA LYS A 136 -13.58 -17.97 -9.05
C LYS A 136 -12.81 -17.78 -7.72
N TYR A 137 -12.50 -16.54 -7.35
CA TYR A 137 -11.80 -16.19 -6.11
C TYR A 137 -12.66 -15.43 -5.12
N LYS A 138 -13.93 -15.15 -5.44
CA LYS A 138 -14.82 -14.57 -4.45
C LYS A 138 -15.06 -15.59 -3.33
N PRO A 139 -14.89 -15.21 -2.06
CA PRO A 139 -15.03 -16.13 -0.96
C PRO A 139 -16.49 -16.59 -0.86
N SER A 140 -16.70 -17.90 -0.77
CA SER A 140 -18.03 -18.48 -0.56
C SER A 140 -18.59 -18.20 0.83
N GLN A 141 -17.71 -17.86 1.79
CA GLN A 141 -18.07 -17.45 3.14
C GLN A 141 -17.10 -16.39 3.65
N ILE A 142 -17.64 -15.34 4.26
CA ILE A 142 -16.88 -14.32 4.98
C ILE A 142 -16.90 -14.67 6.46
N VAL A 143 -15.72 -14.82 7.07
CA VAL A 143 -15.55 -15.19 8.48
C VAL A 143 -15.09 -13.99 9.31
N ASP A 144 -14.04 -13.29 8.86
CA ASP A 144 -13.46 -12.15 9.57
C ASP A 144 -12.70 -11.27 8.58
N THR A 145 -13.05 -10.00 8.46
CA THR A 145 -12.41 -9.08 7.51
C THR A 145 -11.19 -8.35 8.09
N THR A 146 -10.88 -8.57 9.36
CA THR A 146 -9.78 -7.91 10.07
C THR A 146 -8.45 -8.24 9.39
N GLY A 147 -7.67 -7.21 9.03
CA GLY A 147 -6.37 -7.38 8.36
C GLY A 147 -6.43 -7.59 6.84
N ALA A 148 -7.61 -7.59 6.20
CA ALA A 148 -7.69 -7.73 4.74
C ALA A 148 -6.93 -6.62 3.98
N GLY A 149 -6.91 -5.40 4.52
CA GLY A 149 -6.11 -4.29 4.00
C GLY A 149 -4.61 -4.57 4.07
N ASP A 150 -4.12 -5.07 5.21
CA ASP A 150 -2.71 -5.42 5.36
C ASP A 150 -2.33 -6.62 4.49
N ALA A 151 -3.23 -7.58 4.32
CA ALA A 151 -3.04 -8.70 3.37
C ALA A 151 -2.90 -8.19 1.93
N PHE A 152 -3.69 -7.17 1.54
CA PHE A 152 -3.57 -6.50 0.26
C PHE A 152 -2.22 -5.78 0.12
N ILE A 153 -1.84 -4.95 1.11
CA ILE A 153 -0.59 -4.17 1.09
C ILE A 153 0.63 -5.09 1.09
N GLY A 154 0.65 -6.12 1.94
CA GLY A 154 1.73 -7.09 1.99
C GLY A 154 1.88 -7.87 0.68
N SER A 155 0.76 -8.26 0.07
CA SER A 155 0.77 -8.91 -1.25
C SER A 155 1.27 -7.98 -2.34
N LEU A 156 0.81 -6.72 -2.36
CA LEU A 156 1.27 -5.72 -3.33
C LEU A 156 2.77 -5.49 -3.19
N SER A 157 3.26 -5.39 -1.96
CA SER A 157 4.69 -5.25 -1.63
C SER A 157 5.51 -6.43 -2.14
N TYR A 158 5.02 -7.67 -1.98
CA TYR A 158 5.64 -8.86 -2.54
C TYR A 158 5.77 -8.78 -4.07
N TYR A 159 4.71 -8.37 -4.76
CA TYR A 159 4.72 -8.26 -6.21
C TYR A 159 5.64 -7.15 -6.72
N LEU A 160 5.65 -5.99 -6.06
CA LEU A 160 6.57 -4.90 -6.37
C LEU A 160 8.03 -5.34 -6.19
N GLY A 161 8.37 -5.97 -5.06
CA GLY A 161 9.73 -6.43 -4.79
C GLY A 161 10.21 -7.54 -5.74
N LYS A 162 9.31 -8.42 -6.19
CA LYS A 162 9.66 -9.54 -7.07
C LYS A 162 9.72 -9.17 -8.54
N PHE A 163 8.83 -8.28 -8.99
CA PHE A 163 8.58 -8.07 -10.43
C PHE A 163 8.87 -6.63 -10.91
N ALA A 164 9.10 -5.66 -10.02
CA ALA A 164 9.53 -4.31 -10.39
C ALA A 164 11.00 -4.09 -9.99
N ARG A 165 11.92 -4.21 -10.96
CA ARG A 165 13.38 -4.15 -10.74
C ARG A 165 13.96 -2.72 -10.67
N MET A 166 13.35 -1.87 -9.84
CA MET A 166 13.68 -0.47 -9.50
C MET A 166 12.79 0.61 -10.14
N ASP A 167 12.18 0.36 -11.29
CA ASP A 167 11.23 1.29 -11.89
C ASP A 167 9.81 1.08 -11.38
N LEU A 168 8.97 2.10 -11.54
CA LEU A 168 7.54 1.95 -11.29
C LEU A 168 6.94 0.96 -12.30
N PRO A 169 6.00 0.10 -11.88
CA PRO A 169 5.34 -0.83 -12.79
C PRO A 169 4.54 -0.08 -13.85
N SER A 170 4.49 -0.60 -15.07
CA SER A 170 3.56 -0.11 -16.08
C SER A 170 2.11 -0.28 -15.62
N ALA A 171 1.17 0.45 -16.22
CA ALA A 171 -0.25 0.32 -15.89
C ALA A 171 -0.76 -1.13 -15.98
N ASN A 172 -0.29 -1.91 -16.96
CA ASN A 172 -0.65 -3.32 -17.10
C ASN A 172 -0.05 -4.19 -16.00
N GLN A 173 1.22 -3.97 -15.65
CA GLN A 173 1.85 -4.69 -14.55
C GLN A 173 1.16 -4.36 -13.22
N LEU A 174 0.92 -3.08 -12.95
CA LEU A 174 0.24 -2.59 -11.75
C LEU A 174 -1.17 -3.19 -11.63
N ARG A 175 -1.94 -3.22 -12.72
CA ARG A 175 -3.26 -3.85 -12.76
C ARG A 175 -3.20 -5.32 -12.32
N GLU A 176 -2.23 -6.07 -12.82
CA GLU A 176 -2.07 -7.49 -12.48
C GLU A 176 -1.62 -7.70 -11.02
N MET A 177 -0.69 -6.87 -10.54
CA MET A 177 -0.25 -6.88 -9.14
C MET A 177 -1.42 -6.60 -8.19
N ILE A 178 -2.21 -5.55 -8.47
CA ILE A 178 -3.41 -5.20 -7.71
C ILE A 178 -4.43 -6.34 -7.75
N ARG A 179 -4.67 -6.93 -8.93
CA ARG A 179 -5.62 -8.04 -9.09
C ARG A 179 -5.26 -9.21 -8.18
N ARG A 180 -3.98 -9.59 -8.15
CA ARG A 180 -3.48 -10.69 -7.31
C ARG A 180 -3.55 -10.33 -5.83
N SER A 181 -3.22 -9.10 -5.45
CA SER A 181 -3.38 -8.62 -4.07
C SER A 181 -4.83 -8.62 -3.60
N CYS A 182 -5.79 -8.22 -4.45
CA CYS A 182 -7.23 -8.32 -4.16
C CYS A 182 -7.64 -9.78 -3.94
N ILE A 183 -7.13 -10.73 -4.73
CA ILE A 183 -7.42 -12.16 -4.56
C ILE A 183 -6.87 -12.67 -3.22
N ILE A 184 -5.63 -12.33 -2.87
CA ILE A 184 -5.03 -12.78 -1.60
C ILE A 184 -5.76 -12.19 -0.39
N ALA A 185 -6.14 -10.92 -0.45
CA ALA A 185 -6.98 -10.29 0.58
C ALA A 185 -8.37 -10.94 0.68
N ALA A 186 -8.99 -11.29 -0.45
CA ALA A 186 -10.28 -12.00 -0.46
C ALA A 186 -10.18 -13.41 0.13
N LEU A 187 -9.02 -14.07 0.02
CA LEU A 187 -8.79 -15.37 0.66
C LEU A 187 -8.58 -15.24 2.16
N SER A 188 -7.91 -14.17 2.64
CA SER A 188 -7.67 -13.99 4.09
C SER A 188 -8.98 -13.92 4.87
N ILE A 189 -10.03 -13.30 4.33
CA ILE A 189 -11.29 -13.11 5.06
C ILE A 189 -12.11 -14.39 5.28
N THR A 190 -11.66 -15.52 4.71
CA THR A 190 -12.28 -16.85 4.91
C THR A 190 -11.84 -17.53 6.21
N ARG A 191 -10.92 -16.91 6.96
CA ARG A 191 -10.38 -17.42 8.23
C ARG A 191 -10.44 -16.33 9.30
N LYS A 192 -10.46 -16.76 10.56
CA LYS A 192 -10.46 -15.85 11.71
C LYS A 192 -9.06 -15.31 12.02
N GLY A 193 -9.01 -14.05 12.45
CA GLY A 193 -7.82 -13.38 12.96
C GLY A 193 -6.96 -12.75 11.86
N THR A 194 -6.23 -11.70 12.22
CA THR A 194 -5.40 -10.87 11.34
C THR A 194 -4.27 -11.70 10.67
N GLN A 195 -3.08 -11.76 11.25
CA GLN A 195 -1.95 -12.46 10.63
C GLN A 195 -2.17 -13.97 10.50
N SER A 196 -2.93 -14.58 11.41
CA SER A 196 -3.25 -16.01 11.39
C SER A 196 -4.13 -16.42 10.20
N SER A 197 -4.85 -15.47 9.58
CA SER A 197 -5.63 -15.74 8.38
C SER A 197 -4.81 -15.72 7.10
N TYR A 198 -3.60 -15.15 7.12
CA TYR A 198 -2.82 -14.97 5.90
C TYR A 198 -2.27 -16.32 5.41
N PHE A 199 -2.52 -16.60 4.14
CA PHE A 199 -2.12 -17.87 3.54
C PHE A 199 -0.63 -17.86 3.23
N SER A 200 0.04 -18.98 3.55
CA SER A 200 1.38 -19.22 3.02
C SER A 200 1.33 -19.49 1.52
N ARG A 201 2.43 -19.22 0.82
CA ARG A 201 2.56 -19.42 -0.64
C ARG A 201 2.05 -20.78 -1.13
N LYS A 202 2.33 -21.85 -0.38
CA LYS A 202 1.98 -23.24 -0.74
C LYS A 202 0.47 -23.50 -0.76
N LEU A 203 -0.32 -22.66 -0.10
CA LEU A 203 -1.77 -22.77 -0.01
C LEU A 203 -2.47 -21.77 -0.94
N LEU A 204 -1.72 -20.98 -1.71
CA LEU A 204 -2.25 -20.02 -2.66
C LEU A 204 -2.22 -20.62 -4.08
N PRO A 205 -3.20 -20.28 -4.94
CA PRO A 205 -3.23 -20.71 -6.34
C PRO A 205 -1.93 -20.37 -7.10
N GLU A 206 -1.42 -21.33 -7.88
CA GLU A 206 -0.15 -21.18 -8.60
C GLU A 206 -0.16 -20.05 -9.65
N ASP A 207 -1.31 -19.75 -10.24
CA ASP A 207 -1.47 -18.69 -11.23
C ASP A 207 -1.23 -17.28 -10.66
N LEU A 208 -1.21 -17.12 -9.34
CA LEU A 208 -0.87 -15.84 -8.69
C LEU A 208 0.63 -15.55 -8.69
N PHE A 209 1.48 -16.45 -9.21
CA PHE A 209 2.94 -16.33 -9.07
C PHE A 209 3.72 -16.54 -10.37
N THR A 210 2.99 -16.69 -11.47
CA THR A 210 3.55 -16.63 -12.82
C THR A 210 4.07 -15.23 -13.13
N SER A 211 4.97 -15.11 -14.11
CA SER A 211 5.48 -13.81 -14.56
C SER A 211 4.34 -12.89 -15.03
N ILE A 212 4.54 -11.59 -14.84
CA ILE A 212 3.63 -10.50 -15.24
C ILE A 212 4.19 -9.83 -16.49
#